data_AF-A0AAW1VFR6-F1
#
_entry.id   AF-A0AAW1VFR6-F1
#
_cell.length_a   1.000
_cell.length_b   1.000
_cell.length_c   1.000
_cell.angle_alpha   90.00
_cell.angle_beta   90.00
_cell.angle_gamma   90.00
#
_symmetry.space_group_name_H-M   'P 1'
#
loop_
_entity.id
_entity.type
_entity.pdbx_description
1 polymer ?
#
loop_
_entity_poly.entity_id
_entity_poly.type
_entity_poly.pdbx_seq_one_letter_code
_entity_poly.pdbx_strand_id
1 'polypeptide(L)'
;MSTDSVTSASDNSSEALSFEERIKIRKSHSRTITLSRRSSRSSDACLREIRATESNLLEIQIEESKEYEYFSSLWKDCEWLEEIFRHIIQYVDCVKLQTKATNRLSIAFNNLILRENCLTEKMSGALRDLCCDPVIDPWNNIKTNIYDFMKTFEQIKDHRSKFDEDKNNYEIAMKNFKTVLEVMNISMKELDKLMNQFEQVLWQYQHSRCLLIRNMQETKEIGLRFLGNVCGLMNRENKATEVRGVKFNDLLENLEKIFDIGKQSTMQVSRTLCSQ
;
A
#
# COMPACT_ATOMS: atom_id res chain seq x y z
N MET A 1 37.80 -16.72 -41.18
CA MET A 1 37.84 -15.36 -41.74
C MET A 1 38.14 -14.45 -40.55
N SER A 2 39.41 -14.20 -40.17
CA SER A 2 40.45 -13.45 -40.89
C SER A 2 39.91 -12.03 -41.18
N THR A 3 40.42 -10.93 -40.64
CA THR A 3 41.82 -10.52 -40.37
C THR A 3 41.89 -9.31 -39.40
N ASP A 4 42.94 -9.30 -38.56
CA ASP A 4 43.96 -8.26 -38.31
C ASP A 4 43.52 -6.84 -37.85
N SER A 5 43.89 -6.34 -36.66
CA SER A 5 45.21 -5.98 -36.07
C SER A 5 45.87 -4.75 -36.71
N VAL A 6 46.07 -3.66 -35.94
CA VAL A 6 47.31 -2.85 -35.93
C VAL A 6 47.49 -2.18 -34.57
N THR A 7 48.63 -2.47 -33.97
CA THR A 7 49.37 -1.87 -32.85
C THR A 7 49.99 -0.51 -33.18
N SER A 8 50.14 0.36 -32.18
CA SER A 8 51.32 1.24 -32.10
C SER A 8 51.67 1.55 -30.64
N ALA A 9 52.78 0.96 -30.20
CA ALA A 9 53.55 1.38 -29.05
C ALA A 9 54.46 2.56 -29.44
N SER A 10 54.77 3.43 -28.48
CA SER A 10 56.03 4.17 -28.49
C SER A 10 56.43 4.51 -27.06
N ASP A 11 57.60 3.98 -26.72
CA ASP A 11 58.42 4.26 -25.55
C ASP A 11 58.66 5.75 -25.32
N ASN A 12 58.84 6.12 -24.05
CA ASN A 12 59.96 6.98 -23.68
C ASN A 12 60.36 6.72 -22.23
N SER A 13 61.45 5.98 -22.12
CA SER A 13 62.28 5.80 -20.93
C SER A 13 63.06 7.05 -20.56
N SER A 14 63.53 7.07 -19.31
CA SER A 14 64.73 7.76 -18.81
C SER A 14 64.58 9.23 -18.43
N GLU A 15 64.49 9.49 -17.13
CA GLU A 15 65.62 10.10 -16.42
C GLU A 15 65.48 9.89 -14.91
N ALA A 16 66.27 8.95 -14.40
CA ALA A 16 66.61 8.86 -13.00
C ALA A 16 67.67 9.93 -12.70
N LEU A 17 67.33 10.92 -11.87
CA LEU A 17 68.31 11.76 -11.21
C LEU A 17 68.31 11.47 -9.71
N SER A 18 69.50 11.11 -9.25
CA SER A 18 69.81 10.46 -7.98
C SER A 18 69.65 11.37 -6.77
N PHE A 19 69.23 10.71 -5.69
CA PHE A 19 68.91 11.17 -4.35
C PHE A 19 70.11 11.70 -3.53
N GLU A 20 71.24 12.07 -4.15
CA GLU A 20 72.53 12.18 -3.46
C GLU A 20 73.30 13.50 -3.64
N GLU A 21 72.73 14.52 -4.29
CA GLU A 21 73.50 15.72 -4.66
C GLU A 21 72.98 17.06 -4.14
N ARG A 22 72.20 17.12 -3.04
CA ARG A 22 71.77 18.40 -2.45
C ARG A 22 71.86 18.50 -0.92
N ILE A 23 72.90 17.91 -0.32
CA ILE A 23 73.34 18.25 1.04
C ILE A 23 74.77 18.81 0.98
N LYS A 24 74.92 20.15 0.90
CA LYS A 24 75.84 20.91 1.77
C LYS A 24 75.86 22.43 1.49
N ILE A 25 75.77 23.16 2.59
CA ILE A 25 76.32 24.51 2.87
C ILE A 25 75.47 25.71 2.44
N ARG A 26 74.69 26.22 3.41
CA ARG A 26 74.99 27.53 4.02
C ARG A 26 74.37 27.66 5.41
N LYS A 27 75.21 27.48 6.42
CA LYS A 27 75.02 28.07 7.76
C LYS A 27 75.06 29.59 7.63
N SER A 28 74.32 30.24 8.53
CA SER A 28 74.27 31.67 8.86
C SER A 28 73.09 32.43 8.27
N HIS A 29 72.00 32.46 9.04
CA HIS A 29 71.31 33.67 9.50
C HIS A 29 70.20 33.23 10.47
N SER A 30 70.45 33.40 11.77
CA SER A 30 69.42 33.37 12.80
C SER A 30 68.40 34.47 12.49
N ARG A 31 67.29 34.09 11.87
CA ARG A 31 66.04 34.81 12.01
C ARG A 31 65.19 34.00 12.96
N THR A 32 65.03 34.51 14.17
CA THR A 32 63.97 34.12 15.08
C THR A 32 62.65 34.22 14.32
N ILE A 33 62.15 33.11 13.80
CA ILE A 33 60.80 33.01 13.30
C ILE A 33 59.92 33.04 14.56
N THR A 34 59.44 34.24 14.89
CA THR A 34 58.24 34.37 15.72
C THR A 34 57.10 33.72 14.94
N LEU A 35 56.85 32.43 15.26
CA LEU A 35 55.63 31.73 14.88
C LEU A 35 54.45 32.60 15.30
N SER A 36 53.85 33.26 14.31
CA SER A 36 52.68 34.10 14.47
C SER A 36 51.55 33.24 15.02
N ARG A 37 51.28 33.42 16.31
CA ARG A 37 50.24 32.76 17.12
C ARG A 37 48.83 33.27 16.75
N ARG A 38 48.55 33.48 15.45
CA ARG A 38 47.27 34.00 14.93
C ARG A 38 46.37 32.94 14.28
N SER A 39 46.84 31.72 14.09
CA SER A 39 46.08 30.64 13.44
C SER A 39 45.12 29.87 14.37
N SER A 40 45.26 29.96 15.70
CA SER A 40 44.44 29.14 16.61
C SER A 40 42.98 29.59 16.74
N ARG A 41 42.70 30.91 16.69
CA ARG A 41 41.34 31.43 16.89
C ARG A 41 40.36 31.10 15.76
N SER A 42 40.83 31.01 14.51
CA SER A 42 39.95 30.67 13.37
C SER A 42 39.68 29.16 13.30
N SER A 43 40.64 28.33 13.76
CA SER A 43 40.47 26.89 13.89
C SER A 43 39.46 26.54 14.98
N ASP A 44 39.51 27.22 16.14
CA ASP A 44 38.55 27.00 17.23
C ASP A 44 37.12 27.41 16.85
N ALA A 45 36.97 28.45 16.02
CA ALA A 45 35.66 28.87 15.52
C ALA A 45 35.05 27.81 14.59
N CYS A 46 35.85 27.28 13.66
CA CYS A 46 35.40 26.25 12.72
C CYS A 46 35.01 24.94 13.43
N LEU A 47 35.80 24.51 14.42
CA LEU A 47 35.48 23.31 15.21
C LEU A 47 34.19 23.46 16.04
N ARG A 48 33.90 24.67 16.54
CA ARG A 48 32.62 24.93 17.23
C ARG A 48 31.45 24.85 16.27
N GLU A 49 31.60 25.39 15.06
CA GLU A 49 30.55 25.31 14.04
C GLU A 49 30.27 23.87 13.64
N ILE A 50 31.32 23.07 13.38
CA ILE A 50 31.19 21.64 13.07
C ILE A 50 30.38 20.92 14.15
N ARG A 51 30.71 21.12 15.44
CA ARG A 51 29.97 20.50 16.54
C ARG A 51 28.51 20.98 16.63
N ALA A 52 28.26 22.26 16.35
CA ALA A 52 26.90 22.78 16.29
C ALA A 52 26.12 22.12 15.15
N THR A 53 26.74 21.96 13.97
CA THR A 53 26.16 21.24 12.83
C THR A 53 25.88 19.77 13.17
N GLU A 54 26.81 19.07 13.83
CA GLU A 54 26.60 17.69 14.29
C GLU A 54 25.39 17.57 15.21
N SER A 55 25.26 18.50 16.17
CA SER A 55 24.12 18.56 17.09
C SER A 55 22.81 18.79 16.33
N ASN A 56 22.79 19.73 15.38
CA ASN A 56 21.62 20.03 14.56
C ASN A 56 21.21 18.83 13.71
N LEU A 57 22.15 18.10 13.11
CA LEU A 57 21.85 16.89 12.35
C LEU A 57 21.25 15.78 13.21
N LEU A 58 21.72 15.65 14.46
CA LEU A 58 21.14 14.71 15.42
C LEU A 58 19.69 15.09 15.74
N GLU A 59 19.42 16.37 15.97
CA GLU A 59 18.07 16.89 16.23
C GLU A 59 17.14 16.62 15.05
N ILE A 60 17.57 16.96 13.82
CA ILE A 60 16.85 16.64 12.58
C ILE A 60 16.57 15.14 12.51
N GLN A 61 17.56 14.28 12.75
CA GLN A 61 17.36 12.84 12.67
C GLN A 61 16.32 12.33 13.69
N ILE A 62 16.32 12.89 14.91
CA ILE A 62 15.34 12.54 15.95
C ILE A 62 13.93 12.97 15.52
N GLU A 63 13.77 14.20 15.02
CA GLU A 63 12.50 14.72 14.52
C GLU A 63 11.99 13.87 13.34
N GLU A 64 12.84 13.63 12.36
CA GLU A 64 12.51 12.85 11.16
C GLU A 64 12.14 11.40 11.49
N SER A 65 12.73 10.82 12.54
CA SER A 65 12.36 9.48 13.02
C SER A 65 10.95 9.45 13.60
N LYS A 66 10.58 10.46 14.42
CA LYS A 66 9.23 10.57 15.00
C LYS A 66 8.17 10.79 13.93
N GLU A 67 8.43 11.69 13.00
CA GLU A 67 7.52 11.98 11.90
C GLU A 67 7.37 10.76 10.97
N TYR A 68 8.45 9.99 10.77
CA TYR A 68 8.38 8.74 10.02
C TYR A 68 7.55 7.65 10.73
N GLU A 69 7.60 7.57 12.06
CA GLU A 69 6.74 6.66 12.84
C GLU A 69 5.25 7.00 12.66
N TYR A 70 4.90 8.30 12.73
CA TYR A 70 3.55 8.77 12.46
C TYR A 70 3.10 8.41 11.04
N PHE A 71 3.93 8.73 10.05
CA PHE A 71 3.71 8.38 8.65
C PHE A 71 3.49 6.88 8.45
N SER A 72 4.32 6.04 9.07
CA SER A 72 4.23 4.57 9.00
C SER A 72 2.92 4.05 9.59
N SER A 73 2.47 4.61 10.72
CA SER A 73 1.18 4.25 11.30
C SER A 73 0.02 4.62 10.38
N LEU A 74 0.03 5.83 9.81
CA LEU A 74 -1.03 6.29 8.91
C LEU A 74 -1.08 5.45 7.62
N TRP A 75 0.08 5.07 7.08
CA TRP A 75 0.17 4.18 5.93
C TRP A 75 -0.52 2.84 6.19
N LYS A 76 -0.26 2.22 7.36
CA LYS A 76 -0.91 0.96 7.76
C LYS A 76 -2.43 1.09 7.86
N ASP A 77 -2.93 2.23 8.37
CA ASP A 77 -4.37 2.47 8.42
C ASP A 77 -5.00 2.51 7.03
N CYS A 78 -4.31 3.11 6.05
CA CYS A 78 -4.73 3.13 4.66
C CYS A 78 -4.70 1.73 4.02
N GLU A 79 -3.64 0.94 4.25
CA GLU A 79 -3.54 -0.45 3.78
C GLU A 79 -4.67 -1.32 4.34
N TRP A 80 -4.98 -1.17 5.62
CA TRP A 80 -6.06 -1.91 6.27
C TRP A 80 -7.43 -1.55 5.67
N LEU A 81 -7.65 -0.26 5.39
CA LEU A 81 -8.86 0.22 4.74
C LEU A 81 -9.00 -0.32 3.31
N GLU A 82 -7.91 -0.33 2.53
CA GLU A 82 -7.88 -0.95 1.20
C GLU A 82 -8.23 -2.44 1.27
N GLU A 83 -7.69 -3.17 2.25
CA GLU A 83 -7.96 -4.59 2.44
C GLU A 83 -9.44 -4.87 2.79
N ILE A 84 -10.04 -4.03 3.64
CA ILE A 84 -11.48 -4.13 3.94
C ILE A 84 -12.30 -3.99 2.66
N PHE A 85 -11.98 -3.02 1.80
CA PHE A 85 -12.70 -2.85 0.54
C PHE A 85 -12.53 -4.07 -0.39
N ARG A 86 -11.34 -4.70 -0.42
CA ARG A 86 -11.15 -5.98 -1.13
C ARG A 86 -12.05 -7.08 -0.58
N HIS A 87 -12.14 -7.23 0.74
CA HIS A 87 -13.02 -8.22 1.36
C HIS A 87 -14.50 -7.94 1.10
N ILE A 88 -14.93 -6.68 1.13
CA ILE A 88 -16.30 -6.30 0.79
C ILE A 88 -16.62 -6.66 -0.66
N ILE A 89 -15.72 -6.38 -1.60
CA ILE A 89 -15.89 -6.76 -3.01
C ILE A 89 -16.10 -8.28 -3.14
N GLN A 90 -15.26 -9.07 -2.47
CA GLN A 90 -15.38 -10.53 -2.48
C GLN A 90 -16.71 -11.00 -1.88
N TYR A 91 -17.12 -10.42 -0.76
CA TYR A 91 -18.41 -10.70 -0.13
C TYR A 91 -19.57 -10.39 -1.09
N VAL A 92 -19.55 -9.23 -1.76
CA VAL A 92 -20.57 -8.84 -2.73
C VAL A 92 -20.65 -9.85 -3.88
N ASP A 93 -19.52 -10.35 -4.38
CA ASP A 93 -19.50 -11.39 -5.41
C ASP A 93 -20.11 -12.72 -4.90
N CYS A 94 -19.84 -13.11 -3.66
CA CYS A 94 -20.45 -14.28 -3.03
C CYS A 94 -21.98 -14.13 -2.91
N VAL A 95 -22.48 -12.99 -2.42
CA VAL A 95 -23.92 -12.73 -2.30
C VAL A 95 -24.61 -12.77 -3.66
N LYS A 96 -23.99 -12.18 -4.69
CA LYS A 96 -24.50 -12.24 -6.07
C LYS A 96 -24.58 -13.68 -6.59
N LEU A 97 -23.54 -14.48 -6.34
CA LEU A 97 -23.50 -15.88 -6.75
C LEU A 97 -24.58 -16.70 -6.05
N GLN A 98 -24.72 -16.54 -4.73
CA GLN A 98 -25.76 -17.18 -3.94
C GLN A 98 -27.15 -16.80 -4.46
N THR A 99 -27.41 -15.52 -4.70
CA THR A 99 -28.69 -15.03 -5.21
C THR A 99 -29.05 -15.67 -6.56
N LYS A 100 -28.07 -15.77 -7.48
CA LYS A 100 -28.25 -16.46 -8.77
C LYS A 100 -28.51 -17.95 -8.60
N ALA A 101 -27.78 -18.61 -7.70
CA ALA A 101 -27.94 -20.04 -7.43
C ALA A 101 -29.34 -20.35 -6.86
N THR A 102 -29.78 -19.57 -5.86
CA THR A 102 -31.12 -19.70 -5.27
C THR A 102 -32.21 -19.50 -6.32
N ASN A 103 -32.10 -18.46 -7.16
CA ASN A 103 -33.08 -18.22 -8.23
C ASN A 103 -33.14 -19.40 -9.24
N ARG A 104 -31.99 -19.92 -9.69
CA ARG A 104 -31.95 -21.10 -10.59
C ARG A 104 -32.61 -22.32 -9.96
N LEU A 105 -32.36 -22.55 -8.67
CA LEU A 105 -32.95 -23.66 -7.93
C LEU A 105 -34.47 -23.47 -7.77
N SER A 106 -34.94 -22.25 -7.48
CA SER A 106 -36.36 -21.93 -7.45
C SER A 106 -37.05 -22.17 -8.80
N ILE A 107 -36.42 -21.81 -9.91
CA ILE A 107 -36.94 -22.09 -11.26
C ILE A 107 -37.02 -23.62 -11.50
N ALA A 108 -35.98 -24.37 -11.13
CA ALA A 108 -35.97 -25.82 -11.27
C ALA A 108 -37.09 -26.48 -10.44
N PHE A 109 -37.29 -26.05 -9.20
CA PHE A 109 -38.40 -26.51 -8.37
C PHE A 109 -39.76 -26.16 -8.97
N ASN A 110 -39.94 -24.94 -9.47
CA ASN A 110 -41.18 -24.54 -10.11
C ASN A 110 -41.52 -25.45 -11.30
N ASN A 111 -40.53 -25.76 -12.15
CA ASN A 111 -40.70 -26.66 -13.28
C ASN A 111 -41.07 -28.09 -12.83
N LEU A 112 -40.46 -28.60 -11.77
CA LEU A 112 -40.80 -29.90 -11.20
C LEU A 112 -42.25 -29.92 -10.68
N ILE A 113 -42.65 -28.92 -9.91
CA ILE A 113 -43.99 -28.86 -9.30
C ILE A 113 -45.07 -28.72 -10.38
N LEU A 114 -44.82 -27.91 -11.42
CA LEU A 114 -45.71 -27.78 -12.58
C LEU A 114 -45.88 -29.12 -13.31
N ARG A 115 -44.80 -29.88 -13.47
CA ARG A 115 -44.84 -31.21 -14.11
C ARG A 115 -45.65 -32.22 -13.30
N GLU A 116 -45.48 -32.21 -11.98
CA GLU A 116 -46.15 -33.16 -11.07
C GLU A 116 -47.58 -32.71 -10.68
N ASN A 117 -48.09 -31.57 -11.21
CA ASN A 117 -49.41 -31.01 -10.86
C ASN A 117 -49.64 -30.80 -9.35
N CYS A 118 -48.57 -30.60 -8.57
CA CYS A 118 -48.62 -30.51 -7.11
C CYS A 118 -48.82 -29.07 -6.58
N LEU A 119 -49.35 -28.15 -7.40
CA LEU A 119 -49.44 -26.73 -7.06
C LEU A 119 -50.56 -26.44 -6.06
N THR A 120 -50.17 -26.06 -4.84
CA THR A 120 -51.05 -25.35 -3.91
C THR A 120 -50.97 -23.85 -4.16
N GLU A 121 -52.03 -23.10 -3.83
CA GLU A 121 -52.09 -21.64 -4.01
C GLU A 121 -50.97 -20.92 -3.23
N LYS A 122 -50.63 -21.42 -2.03
CA LYS A 122 -49.52 -20.91 -1.22
C LYS A 122 -48.15 -21.14 -1.87
N MET A 123 -47.91 -22.32 -2.45
CA MET A 123 -46.67 -22.61 -3.19
C MET A 123 -46.54 -21.76 -4.44
N SER A 124 -47.64 -21.54 -5.18
CA SER A 124 -47.66 -20.68 -6.36
C SER A 124 -47.23 -19.25 -6.04
N GLY A 125 -47.71 -18.70 -4.91
CA GLY A 125 -47.28 -17.39 -4.40
C GLY A 125 -45.79 -17.33 -4.09
N ALA A 126 -45.28 -18.27 -3.27
CA ALA A 126 -43.88 -18.31 -2.87
C ALA A 126 -42.92 -18.53 -4.06
N LEU A 127 -43.27 -19.42 -4.99
CA LEU A 127 -42.48 -19.71 -6.18
C LEU A 127 -42.42 -18.52 -7.13
N ARG A 128 -43.53 -17.80 -7.32
CA ARG A 128 -43.56 -16.60 -8.16
C ARG A 128 -42.61 -15.51 -7.65
N ASP A 129 -42.61 -15.23 -6.35
CA ASP A 129 -41.69 -14.27 -5.72
C ASP A 129 -40.21 -14.67 -5.85
N LEU A 130 -39.93 -15.98 -5.80
CA LEU A 130 -38.57 -16.53 -5.88
C LEU A 130 -38.05 -16.65 -7.32
N CYS A 131 -38.93 -16.92 -8.28
CA CYS A 131 -38.60 -17.05 -9.70
C CYS A 131 -38.40 -15.69 -10.40
N CYS A 132 -38.87 -14.58 -9.82
CA CYS A 132 -38.57 -13.24 -10.33
C CYS A 132 -37.05 -13.02 -10.45
N ASP A 133 -36.64 -12.34 -11.52
CA ASP A 133 -35.23 -12.04 -11.78
C ASP A 133 -34.57 -11.41 -10.54
N PRO A 134 -33.38 -11.90 -10.15
CA PRO A 134 -32.71 -11.39 -8.97
C PRO A 134 -32.29 -9.94 -9.19
N VAL A 135 -32.67 -9.07 -8.25
CA VAL A 135 -32.23 -7.66 -8.22
C VAL A 135 -30.74 -7.62 -7.87
N ILE A 136 -29.88 -7.57 -8.88
CA ILE A 136 -28.41 -7.60 -8.74
C ILE A 136 -27.80 -6.20 -8.89
N ASP A 137 -28.54 -5.25 -9.46
CA ASP A 137 -28.03 -3.91 -9.77
C ASP A 137 -27.50 -3.13 -8.55
N PRO A 138 -28.15 -3.16 -7.37
CA PRO A 138 -27.62 -2.50 -6.17
C PRO A 138 -26.23 -3.04 -5.79
N TRP A 139 -26.03 -4.35 -5.89
CA TRP A 139 -24.74 -5.00 -5.61
C TRP A 139 -23.67 -4.63 -6.65
N ASN A 140 -24.04 -4.50 -7.92
CA ASN A 140 -23.14 -4.00 -8.95
C ASN A 140 -22.71 -2.55 -8.68
N ASN A 141 -23.66 -1.69 -8.30
CA ASN A 141 -23.37 -0.29 -8.00
C ASN A 141 -22.44 -0.14 -6.79
N ILE A 142 -22.67 -0.91 -5.72
CA ILE A 142 -21.76 -0.97 -4.57
C ILE A 142 -20.35 -1.36 -5.04
N LYS A 143 -20.24 -2.43 -5.83
CA LYS A 143 -18.95 -2.92 -6.32
C LYS A 143 -18.22 -1.88 -7.18
N THR A 144 -18.91 -1.25 -8.13
CA THR A 144 -18.35 -0.20 -8.98
C THR A 144 -17.86 0.99 -8.17
N ASN A 145 -18.67 1.47 -7.22
CA ASN A 145 -18.27 2.58 -6.35
C ASN A 145 -17.02 2.25 -5.52
N ILE A 146 -16.90 1.01 -5.04
CA ILE A 146 -15.69 0.57 -4.33
C ILE A 146 -14.49 0.55 -5.27
N TYR A 147 -14.61 0.01 -6.48
CA TYR A 147 -13.51 0.04 -7.44
C TYR A 147 -13.06 1.45 -7.80
N ASP A 148 -14.01 2.37 -7.98
CA ASP A 148 -13.68 3.77 -8.26
C ASP A 148 -12.96 4.44 -7.09
N PHE A 149 -13.39 4.17 -5.85
CA PHE A 149 -12.64 4.61 -4.67
C PHE A 149 -11.25 3.96 -4.59
N MET A 150 -11.12 2.68 -4.94
CA MET A 150 -9.84 1.98 -4.91
C MET A 150 -8.79 2.56 -5.86
N LYS A 151 -9.19 3.21 -6.96
CA LYS A 151 -8.26 3.93 -7.85
C LYS A 151 -7.51 5.05 -7.13
N THR A 152 -8.09 5.66 -6.09
CA THR A 152 -7.42 6.67 -5.26
C THR A 152 -6.25 6.07 -4.48
N PHE A 153 -6.35 4.82 -4.02
CA PHE A 153 -5.22 4.14 -3.36
C PHE A 153 -4.05 3.91 -4.30
N GLU A 154 -4.30 3.58 -5.58
CA GLU A 154 -3.24 3.41 -6.57
C GLU A 154 -2.46 4.73 -6.79
N GLN A 155 -3.14 5.87 -6.84
CA GLN A 155 -2.49 7.18 -6.91
C GLN A 155 -1.61 7.46 -5.68
N ILE A 156 -2.05 7.05 -4.49
CA ILE A 156 -1.25 7.16 -3.26
C ILE A 156 -0.01 6.26 -3.31
N LYS A 157 -0.11 5.06 -3.87
CA LYS A 157 1.03 4.15 -4.07
C LYS A 157 2.06 4.72 -5.06
N ASP A 158 1.60 5.39 -6.11
CA ASP A 158 2.51 6.09 -7.02
C ASP A 158 3.28 7.22 -6.30
N HIS A 159 2.58 8.03 -5.50
CA HIS A 159 3.23 9.04 -4.66
C HIS A 159 4.17 8.44 -3.63
N ARG A 160 3.85 7.24 -3.12
CA ARG A 160 4.71 6.50 -2.20
C ARG A 160 6.04 6.11 -2.83
N SER A 161 6.03 5.66 -4.09
CA SER A 161 7.27 5.33 -4.80
C SER A 161 8.22 6.55 -4.87
N LYS A 162 7.69 7.74 -5.14
CA LYS A 162 8.49 8.97 -5.13
C LYS A 162 9.02 9.31 -3.74
N PHE A 163 8.18 9.18 -2.71
CA PHE A 163 8.61 9.37 -1.33
C PHE A 163 9.75 8.41 -0.94
N ASP A 164 9.68 7.14 -1.33
CA ASP A 164 10.73 6.17 -1.00
C ASP A 164 12.06 6.50 -1.71
N GLU A 165 12.01 7.04 -2.93
CA GLU A 165 13.19 7.60 -3.63
C GLU A 165 13.78 8.81 -2.88
N ASP A 166 12.94 9.79 -2.54
CA ASP A 166 13.35 10.99 -1.80
C ASP A 166 13.94 10.63 -0.43
N LYS A 167 13.36 9.64 0.25
CA LYS A 167 13.85 9.09 1.53
C LYS A 167 15.24 8.47 1.38
N ASN A 168 15.43 7.64 0.35
CA ASN A 168 16.74 7.03 0.08
C ASN A 168 17.80 8.11 -0.20
N ASN A 169 17.46 9.14 -0.96
CA ASN A 169 18.34 10.28 -1.21
C ASN A 169 18.71 11.02 0.09
N TYR A 170 17.73 11.24 0.97
CA TYR A 170 17.96 11.80 2.30
C TYR A 170 18.89 10.94 3.18
N GLU A 171 18.66 9.63 3.24
CA GLU A 171 19.49 8.71 4.04
C GLU A 171 20.95 8.69 3.54
N ILE A 172 21.15 8.68 2.22
CA ILE A 172 22.48 8.77 1.60
C ILE A 172 23.12 10.12 1.92
N ALA A 173 22.38 11.23 1.76
CA ALA A 173 22.89 12.57 2.03
C ALA A 173 23.28 12.71 3.51
N MET A 174 22.45 12.25 4.44
CA MET A 174 22.73 12.25 5.88
C MET A 174 24.00 11.45 6.22
N LYS A 175 24.15 10.25 5.64
CA LYS A 175 25.35 9.42 5.86
C LYS A 175 26.62 10.12 5.33
N ASN A 176 26.56 10.62 4.10
CA ASN A 176 27.69 11.32 3.49
C ASN A 176 28.07 12.58 4.28
N PHE A 177 27.06 13.31 4.78
CA PHE A 177 27.27 14.50 5.60
C PHE A 177 28.08 14.17 6.85
N LYS A 178 27.65 13.15 7.61
CA LYS A 178 28.34 12.70 8.82
C LYS A 178 29.78 12.26 8.53
N THR A 179 29.99 11.47 7.47
CA THR A 179 31.34 11.06 7.07
C THR A 179 32.24 12.25 6.74
N VAL A 180 31.71 13.26 6.06
CA VAL A 180 32.48 14.47 5.73
C VAL A 180 32.85 15.23 7.01
N LEU A 181 31.91 15.42 7.94
CA LEU A 181 32.18 16.07 9.24
C LEU A 181 33.24 15.33 10.07
N GLU A 182 33.25 13.99 10.03
CA GLU A 182 34.18 13.16 10.81
C GLU A 182 35.60 13.09 10.22
N VAL A 183 35.73 13.10 8.89
CA VAL A 183 36.98 12.71 8.21
C VAL A 183 37.73 13.92 7.60
N MET A 184 37.03 15.00 7.26
CA MET A 184 37.63 16.10 6.51
C MET A 184 38.02 17.29 7.38
N ASN A 185 39.16 17.89 7.08
CA ASN A 185 39.53 19.21 7.60
C ASN A 185 38.81 20.27 6.75
N ILE A 186 37.51 20.45 7.00
CA ILE A 186 36.61 21.27 6.18
C ILE A 186 36.79 22.75 6.53
N SER A 187 36.86 23.62 5.52
CA SER A 187 36.78 25.07 5.74
C SER A 187 35.34 25.51 6.00
N MET A 188 35.13 26.64 6.70
CA MET A 188 33.77 27.18 6.94
C MET A 188 32.95 27.32 5.65
N LYS A 189 33.58 27.73 4.54
CA LYS A 189 32.90 27.88 3.23
C LYS A 189 32.42 26.55 2.65
N GLU A 190 33.20 25.49 2.84
CA GLU A 190 32.83 24.15 2.39
C GLU A 190 31.73 23.56 3.28
N LEU A 191 31.79 23.82 4.60
CA LEU A 191 30.73 23.44 5.54
C LEU A 191 29.40 24.10 5.17
N ASP A 192 29.40 25.41 4.90
CA ASP A 192 28.20 26.13 4.44
C ASP A 192 27.64 25.54 3.14
N LYS A 193 28.53 25.25 2.16
CA LYS A 193 28.10 24.65 0.90
C LYS A 193 27.48 23.27 1.11
N LEU A 194 28.09 22.45 1.96
CA LEU A 194 27.59 21.11 2.29
C LEU A 194 26.22 21.20 2.98
N MET A 195 26.08 22.09 3.96
CA MET A 195 24.80 22.37 4.64
C MET A 195 23.70 22.73 3.66
N ASN A 196 23.95 23.69 2.77
CA ASN A 196 22.96 24.09 1.76
C ASN A 196 22.53 22.93 0.84
N GLN A 197 23.45 22.04 0.46
CA GLN A 197 23.12 20.87 -0.35
C GLN A 197 22.27 19.86 0.41
N PHE A 198 22.59 19.65 1.69
CA PHE A 198 21.82 18.77 2.56
C PHE A 198 20.42 19.29 2.84
N GLU A 199 20.28 20.58 3.13
CA GLU A 199 18.99 21.23 3.37
C GLU A 199 18.06 21.11 2.16
N GLN A 200 18.59 21.18 0.93
CA GLN A 200 17.79 20.95 -0.27
C GLN A 200 17.22 19.53 -0.35
N VAL A 201 18.04 18.51 -0.05
CA VAL A 201 17.60 17.11 -0.05
C VAL A 201 16.61 16.85 1.08
N LEU A 202 16.88 17.38 2.29
CA LEU A 202 15.99 17.29 3.43
C LEU A 202 14.62 17.93 3.11
N TRP A 203 14.63 19.12 2.52
CA TRP A 203 13.39 19.80 2.15
C TRP A 203 12.58 19.01 1.12
N GLN A 204 13.22 18.42 0.11
CA GLN A 204 12.53 17.57 -0.87
C GLN A 204 11.88 16.36 -0.21
N TYR A 205 12.62 15.65 0.65
CA TYR A 205 12.11 14.52 1.42
C TYR A 205 10.93 14.90 2.33
N GLN A 206 11.07 15.97 3.12
CA GLN A 206 10.01 16.46 4.00
C GLN A 206 8.78 16.92 3.20
N HIS A 207 8.98 17.60 2.07
CA HIS A 207 7.88 18.04 1.21
C HIS A 207 7.10 16.84 0.65
N SER A 208 7.82 15.82 0.16
CA SER A 208 7.25 14.57 -0.34
C SER A 208 6.45 13.85 0.75
N ARG A 209 7.00 13.75 1.97
CA ARG A 209 6.31 13.19 3.14
C ARG A 209 5.04 13.94 3.46
N CYS A 210 5.11 15.27 3.59
CA CYS A 210 3.96 16.11 3.97
C CYS A 210 2.82 16.01 2.94
N LEU A 211 3.16 16.02 1.65
CA LEU A 211 2.18 15.83 0.58
C LEU A 211 1.48 14.46 0.70
N LEU A 212 2.26 13.41 0.93
CA LEU A 212 1.73 12.06 1.05
C LEU A 212 0.89 11.87 2.32
N ILE A 213 1.32 12.42 3.47
CA ILE A 213 0.54 12.43 4.72
C ILE A 213 -0.83 13.08 4.47
N ARG A 214 -0.86 14.27 3.87
CA ARG A 214 -2.11 14.98 3.60
C ARG A 214 -3.05 14.13 2.73
N ASN A 215 -2.54 13.59 1.62
CA ASN A 215 -3.34 12.77 0.71
C ASN A 215 -3.86 11.49 1.39
N MET A 216 -3.05 10.86 2.25
CA MET A 216 -3.46 9.68 3.03
C MET A 216 -4.52 10.02 4.08
N GLN A 217 -4.38 11.13 4.80
CA GLN A 217 -5.39 11.58 5.77
C GLN A 217 -6.73 11.82 5.09
N GLU A 218 -6.74 12.59 4.00
CA GLU A 218 -7.94 12.86 3.22
C GLU A 218 -8.58 11.56 2.71
N THR A 219 -7.78 10.64 2.17
CA THR A 219 -8.27 9.36 1.67
C THR A 219 -8.80 8.46 2.77
N LYS A 220 -8.16 8.44 3.94
CA LYS A 220 -8.64 7.71 5.12
C LYS A 220 -10.00 8.23 5.56
N GLU A 221 -10.18 9.55 5.68
CA GLU A 221 -11.45 10.15 6.10
C GLU A 221 -12.58 9.88 5.10
N ILE A 222 -12.31 10.08 3.81
CA ILE A 222 -13.28 9.80 2.73
C ILE A 222 -13.61 8.31 2.74
N GLY A 223 -12.61 7.45 2.85
CA GLY A 223 -12.78 6.00 2.83
C GLY A 223 -13.55 5.48 4.04
N LEU A 224 -13.32 6.00 5.24
CA LEU A 224 -14.13 5.63 6.42
C LEU A 224 -15.60 6.04 6.28
N ARG A 225 -15.86 7.24 5.75
CA ARG A 225 -17.23 7.70 5.46
C ARG A 225 -17.89 6.82 4.39
N PHE A 226 -17.15 6.52 3.33
CA PHE A 226 -17.61 5.66 2.26
C PHE A 226 -17.90 4.24 2.75
N LEU A 227 -17.04 3.68 3.61
CA LEU A 227 -17.25 2.39 4.27
C LEU A 227 -18.55 2.39 5.09
N GLY A 228 -18.82 3.44 5.87
CA GLY A 228 -20.08 3.59 6.58
C GLY A 228 -21.31 3.53 5.66
N ASN A 229 -21.24 4.23 4.51
CA ASN A 229 -22.31 4.21 3.51
C ASN A 229 -22.48 2.84 2.86
N VAL A 230 -21.38 2.17 2.51
CA VAL A 230 -21.35 0.83 1.92
C VAL A 230 -21.97 -0.17 2.90
N CYS A 231 -21.54 -0.18 4.16
CA CYS A 231 -22.12 -1.04 5.19
C CYS A 231 -23.62 -0.79 5.39
N GLY A 232 -24.06 0.48 5.35
CA GLY A 232 -25.47 0.84 5.43
C GLY A 232 -26.30 0.38 4.22
N LEU A 233 -25.71 0.40 3.02
CA LEU A 233 -26.34 -0.17 1.81
C LEU A 233 -26.40 -1.69 1.90
N MET A 234 -25.28 -2.35 2.22
CA MET A 234 -25.21 -3.80 2.36
C MET A 234 -26.19 -4.32 3.40
N ASN A 235 -26.36 -3.65 4.55
CA ASN A 235 -27.35 -4.04 5.55
C ASN A 235 -28.79 -3.98 5.02
N ARG A 236 -29.13 -2.96 4.22
CA ARG A 236 -30.45 -2.85 3.59
C ARG A 236 -30.69 -3.98 2.59
N GLU A 237 -29.70 -4.24 1.74
CA GLU A 237 -29.78 -5.31 0.73
C GLU A 237 -29.75 -6.71 1.36
N ASN A 238 -29.00 -6.90 2.44
CA ASN A 238 -28.98 -8.16 3.19
C ASN A 238 -30.34 -8.44 3.82
N LYS A 239 -30.99 -7.45 4.42
CA LYS A 239 -32.36 -7.63 4.94
C LYS A 239 -33.34 -8.04 3.84
N ALA A 240 -33.24 -7.45 2.64
CA ALA A 240 -34.04 -7.86 1.50
C ALA A 240 -33.74 -9.30 1.07
N THR A 241 -32.46 -9.69 1.10
CA THR A 241 -31.99 -11.04 0.75
C THR A 241 -32.39 -12.08 1.80
N GLU A 242 -32.32 -11.75 3.09
CA GLU A 242 -32.76 -12.59 4.21
C GLU A 242 -34.25 -12.86 4.14
N VAL A 243 -35.07 -11.84 3.86
CA VAL A 243 -36.52 -12.03 3.63
C VAL A 243 -36.76 -13.02 2.50
N ARG A 244 -35.95 -12.97 1.43
CA ARG A 244 -36.02 -13.93 0.33
C ARG A 244 -35.56 -15.34 0.74
N GLY A 245 -34.52 -15.44 1.57
CA GLY A 245 -34.02 -16.69 2.13
C GLY A 245 -35.03 -17.38 3.05
N VAL A 246 -35.71 -16.62 3.93
CA VAL A 246 -36.80 -17.12 4.77
C VAL A 246 -37.92 -17.68 3.91
N LYS A 247 -38.37 -16.94 2.89
CA LYS A 247 -39.38 -17.44 1.92
C LYS A 247 -38.95 -18.72 1.20
N PHE A 248 -37.66 -18.86 0.91
CA PHE A 248 -37.11 -20.07 0.29
C PHE A 248 -37.10 -21.26 1.24
N ASN A 249 -36.75 -21.06 2.52
CA ASN A 249 -36.81 -22.11 3.54
C ASN A 249 -38.26 -22.56 3.80
N ASP A 250 -39.21 -21.62 3.87
CA ASP A 250 -40.64 -21.94 3.98
C ASP A 250 -41.12 -22.79 2.79
N LEU A 251 -40.61 -22.51 1.58
CA LEU A 251 -40.90 -23.31 0.40
C LEU A 251 -40.35 -24.74 0.57
N LEU A 252 -39.12 -24.90 1.06
CA LEU A 252 -38.51 -26.22 1.28
C LEU A 252 -39.27 -27.04 2.33
N GLU A 253 -39.65 -26.45 3.46
CA GLU A 253 -40.44 -27.14 4.49
C GLU A 253 -41.82 -27.59 3.97
N ASN A 254 -42.45 -26.76 3.13
CA ASN A 254 -43.73 -27.12 2.52
C ASN A 254 -43.56 -28.24 1.47
N LEU A 255 -42.44 -28.25 0.73
CA LEU A 255 -42.11 -29.34 -0.19
C LEU A 255 -41.91 -30.65 0.58
N GLU A 256 -41.16 -30.63 1.69
CA GLU A 256 -40.93 -31.80 2.52
C GLU A 256 -42.25 -32.42 3.01
N LYS A 257 -43.18 -31.59 3.52
CA LYS A 257 -44.53 -32.02 3.93
C LYS A 257 -45.30 -32.68 2.79
N ILE A 258 -45.22 -32.15 1.56
CA ILE A 258 -45.90 -32.72 0.39
C ILE A 258 -45.28 -34.06 0.00
N PHE A 259 -43.96 -34.19 0.02
CA PHE A 259 -43.29 -35.45 -0.26
C PHE A 259 -43.62 -36.54 0.78
N ASP A 260 -43.73 -36.17 2.05
CA ASP A 260 -44.14 -37.10 3.11
C ASP A 260 -45.58 -37.58 2.94
N ILE A 261 -46.51 -36.68 2.56
CA ILE A 261 -47.89 -37.05 2.23
C ILE A 261 -47.91 -38.00 1.02
N GLY A 262 -47.15 -37.69 -0.04
CA GLY A 262 -47.04 -38.53 -1.22
C GLY A 262 -46.55 -39.95 -0.90
N LYS A 263 -45.49 -40.08 -0.06
CA LYS A 263 -45.00 -41.38 0.43
C LYS A 263 -46.07 -42.16 1.16
N GLN A 264 -46.80 -41.53 2.06
CA GLN A 264 -47.88 -42.19 2.83
C GLN A 264 -49.02 -42.67 1.93
N SER A 265 -49.41 -41.87 0.93
CA SER A 265 -50.43 -42.26 -0.05
C SER A 265 -49.97 -43.44 -0.93
N THR A 266 -48.73 -43.44 -1.42
CA THR A 266 -48.19 -44.60 -2.18
C THR A 266 -48.08 -45.87 -1.32
N MET A 267 -47.75 -45.76 -0.03
CA MET A 267 -47.76 -46.90 0.89
C MET A 267 -49.17 -47.42 1.17
N GLN A 268 -50.18 -46.54 1.25
CA GLN A 268 -51.57 -46.96 1.39
C GLN A 268 -52.07 -47.69 0.14
N VAL A 269 -51.84 -47.15 -1.06
CA VAL A 269 -52.27 -47.79 -2.32
C VAL A 269 -51.59 -49.16 -2.52
N SER A 270 -50.31 -49.27 -2.15
CA SER A 270 -49.57 -50.54 -2.22
C SER A 270 -50.11 -51.58 -1.21
N ARG A 271 -50.59 -51.15 -0.04
CA ARG A 271 -51.22 -52.04 0.94
C ARG A 271 -52.59 -52.52 0.46
N THR A 272 -53.39 -51.67 -0.18
CA THR A 272 -54.71 -52.04 -0.70
C THR A 272 -54.61 -53.04 -1.86
N LEU A 273 -53.61 -52.88 -2.73
CA LEU A 273 -53.35 -53.79 -3.86
C LEU A 273 -52.77 -55.15 -3.44
N CYS A 274 -52.08 -55.26 -2.30
CA CYS A 274 -51.61 -56.53 -1.76
C CYS A 274 -52.67 -57.26 -0.89
N SER A 275 -53.81 -56.64 -0.62
CA SER A 275 -54.91 -57.21 0.18
C SER A 275 -56.09 -57.75 -0.65
N GLN A 276 -55.98 -57.67 -1.98
CA GLN A 276 -56.89 -58.30 -2.95
C GLN A 276 -56.20 -59.51 -3.58
#